data_AF-A0A838PK57-F1
#
_entry.id   AF-A0A838PK57-F1
#
_cell.length_a   1.000
_cell.length_b   1.000
_cell.length_c   1.000
_cell.angle_alpha   90.00
_cell.angle_beta   90.00
_cell.angle_gamma   90.00
#
_symmetry.space_group_name_H-M   'P 1'
#
loop_
_entity.id
_entity.type
_entity.pdbx_description
1 polymer ?
#
loop_
_entity_poly.entity_id
_entity_poly.type
_entity_poly.pdbx_seq_one_letter_code
_entity_poly.pdbx_strand_id
1 'polypeptide(L)'
;TGDTITAERGYELGFVNRVVERGDAVDTALALAAAIELNAPLALMASKQILIESPDWSLDEEFDRQAAISGPVFTSEDAREGATAFAEKRDPVWKGR
;
A
#
# COMPACT_ATOMS: atom_id res chain seq x y z
N THR A 1 -11.29 -23.44 19.59
CA THR A 1 -12.27 -23.37 20.70
C THR A 1 -13.43 -22.46 20.37
N GLY A 2 -13.25 -21.41 19.55
CA GLY A 2 -14.31 -20.46 19.22
C GLY A 2 -14.39 -19.27 20.19
N ASP A 3 -13.40 -19.15 21.08
CA ASP A 3 -13.32 -18.07 22.06
C ASP A 3 -13.00 -16.73 21.38
N THR A 4 -13.51 -15.65 21.95
CA THR A 4 -13.20 -14.29 21.51
C THR A 4 -11.81 -13.87 21.99
N ILE A 5 -11.22 -12.88 21.30
CA ILE A 5 -9.95 -12.27 21.68
C ILE A 5 -10.13 -10.78 21.92
N THR A 6 -9.26 -10.19 22.74
CA THR A 6 -9.20 -8.74 22.93
C THR A 6 -8.54 -8.05 21.73
N ALA A 7 -8.67 -6.72 21.63
CA ALA A 7 -8.03 -5.95 20.58
C ALA A 7 -6.50 -6.01 20.68
N GLU A 8 -5.96 -5.97 21.90
CA GLU A 8 -4.52 -6.09 22.19
C GLU A 8 -3.99 -7.43 21.72
N ARG A 9 -4.72 -8.51 22.03
CA ARG A 9 -4.33 -9.85 21.56
C ARG A 9 -4.44 -9.95 20.04
N GLY A 10 -5.44 -9.32 19.42
CA GLY A 10 -5.56 -9.22 17.97
C GLY A 10 -4.38 -8.51 17.33
N TYR A 11 -3.86 -7.45 17.95
CA TYR A 11 -2.67 -6.74 17.48
C TYR A 11 -1.40 -7.59 17.58
N GLU A 12 -1.17 -8.24 18.72
CA GLU A 12 -0.02 -9.14 18.92
C GLU A 12 0.02 -10.29 17.90
N LEU A 13 -1.14 -10.76 17.46
CA LEU A 13 -1.28 -11.81 16.46
C LEU A 13 -1.23 -11.31 15.01
N GLY A 14 -1.16 -9.99 14.79
CA GLY A 14 -1.22 -9.39 13.46
C GLY A 14 -2.60 -9.40 12.81
N PHE A 15 -3.68 -9.66 13.57
CA PHE A 15 -5.05 -9.62 13.08
C PHE A 15 -5.55 -8.20 12.83
N VAL A 16 -5.08 -7.23 13.62
CA VAL A 16 -5.29 -5.80 13.41
C VAL A 16 -3.97 -5.06 13.42
N ASN A 17 -3.86 -3.98 12.65
CA ASN A 17 -2.61 -3.24 12.48
C ASN A 17 -2.39 -2.14 13.54
N ARG A 18 -3.46 -1.70 14.22
CA ARG A 18 -3.44 -0.62 15.22
C ARG A 18 -4.54 -0.84 16.26
N VAL A 19 -4.25 -0.51 17.51
CA VAL A 19 -5.22 -0.41 18.62
C VAL A 19 -5.16 1.00 19.14
N VAL A 20 -6.32 1.63 19.33
CA VAL A 20 -6.47 3.01 19.78
C VAL A 20 -7.54 3.09 20.85
N GLU A 21 -7.59 4.22 21.55
CA GLU A 21 -8.62 4.50 22.54
C GLU A 21 -10.03 4.46 21.94
N ARG A 22 -11.01 4.19 22.79
CA ARG A 22 -12.41 4.11 22.37
C ARG A 22 -12.87 5.47 21.85
N GLY A 23 -13.29 5.49 20.58
CA GLY A 23 -13.78 6.69 19.89
C GLY A 23 -12.88 7.10 18.73
N ASP A 24 -11.60 6.73 18.77
CA ASP A 24 -10.59 7.29 17.85
C ASP A 24 -10.33 6.43 16.61
N ALA A 25 -11.03 5.30 16.48
CA ALA A 25 -10.78 4.32 15.42
C ALA A 25 -10.99 4.90 14.01
N VAL A 26 -12.06 5.66 13.81
CA VAL A 26 -12.38 6.26 12.51
C VAL A 26 -11.37 7.36 12.16
N ASP A 27 -11.08 8.26 13.10
CA ASP A 27 -10.14 9.36 12.87
C ASP A 27 -8.73 8.82 12.59
N THR A 28 -8.31 7.78 13.31
CA THR A 28 -7.03 7.10 13.06
C THR A 28 -6.99 6.42 11.69
N ALA A 29 -8.11 5.81 11.27
CA ALA A 29 -8.21 5.18 9.95
C ALA A 29 -8.17 6.22 8.82
N LEU A 30 -8.84 7.36 8.99
CA LEU A 30 -8.81 8.47 8.04
C LEU A 30 -7.42 9.11 7.97
N ALA A 31 -6.73 9.27 9.09
CA ALA A 31 -5.35 9.75 9.10
C ALA A 31 -4.41 8.80 8.34
N LEU A 32 -4.61 7.49 8.45
CA LEU A 32 -3.89 6.50 7.63
C LEU A 32 -4.24 6.64 6.14
N ALA A 33 -5.52 6.78 5.80
CA ALA A 33 -5.95 6.97 4.41
C ALA A 33 -5.31 8.23 3.81
N ALA A 34 -5.32 9.35 4.53
CA ALA A 34 -4.70 10.59 4.11
C ALA A 34 -3.19 10.42 3.85
N ALA A 35 -2.47 9.64 4.69
CA ALA A 35 -1.06 9.35 4.46
C ALA A 35 -0.83 8.45 3.24
N ILE A 36 -1.74 7.50 2.96
CA ILE A 36 -1.69 6.64 1.78
C ILE A 36 -1.92 7.46 0.50
N GLU A 37 -2.90 8.37 0.52
CA GLU A 37 -3.27 9.22 -0.62
C GLU A 37 -2.14 10.14 -1.11
N LEU A 38 -1.09 10.36 -0.31
CA LEU A 38 0.12 11.10 -0.73
C LEU A 38 0.98 10.34 -1.75
N ASN A 39 0.69 9.06 -2.03
CA ASN A 39 1.49 8.23 -2.91
C ASN A 39 0.84 8.06 -4.30
N ALA A 40 1.65 7.77 -5.31
CA ALA A 40 1.19 7.55 -6.68
C ALA A 40 0.16 6.40 -6.76
N PRO A 41 -1.08 6.64 -7.24
CA PRO A 41 -2.14 5.65 -7.27
C PRO A 41 -1.76 4.35 -8.01
N LEU A 42 -1.11 4.46 -9.16
CA LEU A 42 -0.70 3.29 -9.95
C LEU A 42 0.32 2.42 -9.20
N ALA A 43 1.27 3.04 -8.50
CA ALA A 43 2.27 2.33 -7.72
C ALA A 43 1.64 1.60 -6.51
N LEU A 44 0.69 2.25 -5.82
CA LEU A 44 -0.05 1.62 -4.72
C LEU A 44 -0.86 0.41 -5.20
N MET A 45 -1.58 0.54 -6.31
CA MET A 45 -2.37 -0.55 -6.88
C MET A 45 -1.50 -1.73 -7.29
N ALA A 46 -0.40 -1.46 -8.03
CA ALA A 46 0.54 -2.50 -8.45
C ALA A 46 1.18 -3.21 -7.24
N SER A 47 1.65 -2.45 -6.25
CA SER A 47 2.26 -3.02 -5.03
C SER A 47 1.28 -3.90 -4.26
N LYS A 48 0.03 -3.46 -4.11
CA LYS A 48 -1.02 -4.23 -3.45
C LYS A 48 -1.38 -5.49 -4.23
N GLN A 49 -1.42 -5.42 -5.56
CA GLN A 49 -1.68 -6.57 -6.41
C GLN A 49 -0.58 -7.63 -6.25
N ILE A 50 0.69 -7.20 -6.34
CA ILE A 50 1.85 -8.09 -6.13
C ILE A 50 1.78 -8.74 -4.75
N LEU A 51 1.52 -7.97 -3.69
CA LEU A 51 1.39 -8.51 -2.32
C LEU A 51 0.29 -9.56 -2.15
N ILE A 52 -0.82 -9.43 -2.89
CA ILE A 52 -1.95 -10.35 -2.81
C ILE A 52 -1.68 -11.62 -3.63
N GLU A 53 -1.07 -11.48 -4.80
CA GLU A 53 -0.90 -12.58 -5.75
C GLU A 53 0.39 -13.38 -5.55
N SER A 54 1.46 -12.75 -5.03
CA SER A 54 2.78 -13.40 -4.90
C SER A 54 2.85 -14.65 -4.03
N PRO A 55 2.02 -14.84 -2.98
CA PRO A 55 2.05 -16.09 -2.21
C PRO A 55 1.78 -17.35 -3.04
N ASP A 56 1.10 -17.21 -4.20
CA ASP A 56 0.78 -18.31 -5.10
C ASP A 56 1.82 -18.49 -6.23
N TRP A 57 2.86 -17.65 -6.28
CA TRP A 57 3.89 -17.70 -7.34
C TRP A 57 5.05 -18.61 -6.94
N SER A 58 5.57 -19.35 -7.90
CA SER A 58 6.87 -20.03 -7.79
C SER A 58 8.03 -19.05 -7.90
N LEU A 59 9.19 -19.40 -7.32
CA LEU A 59 10.41 -18.56 -7.42
C LEU A 59 10.85 -18.33 -8.88
N ASP A 60 10.62 -19.31 -9.75
CA ASP A 60 11.00 -19.22 -11.16
C ASP A 60 10.14 -18.20 -11.95
N GLU A 61 8.91 -17.91 -11.49
CA GLU A 61 7.98 -16.98 -12.17
C GLU A 61 7.79 -15.65 -11.44
N GLU A 62 8.24 -15.53 -10.18
CA GLU A 62 7.98 -14.39 -9.31
C GLU A 62 8.39 -13.06 -9.96
N PHE A 63 9.61 -13.00 -10.50
CA PHE A 63 10.13 -11.78 -11.11
C PHE A 63 9.40 -11.42 -12.41
N ASP A 64 9.06 -12.41 -13.24
CA ASP A 64 8.36 -12.17 -14.50
C ASP A 64 6.93 -11.65 -14.26
N ARG A 65 6.21 -12.24 -13.29
CA ARG A 65 4.89 -11.77 -12.89
C ARG A 65 4.94 -10.40 -12.23
N GLN A 66 5.90 -10.17 -11.34
CA GLN A 66 6.12 -8.86 -10.74
C GLN A 66 6.42 -7.80 -11.81
N ALA A 67 7.27 -8.11 -12.79
CA ALA A 67 7.63 -7.21 -13.88
C ALA A 67 6.43 -6.87 -14.77
N ALA A 68 5.54 -7.84 -15.04
CA ALA A 68 4.32 -7.60 -15.82
C ALA A 68 3.36 -6.61 -15.11
N ILE A 69 3.27 -6.67 -13.78
CA ILE A 69 2.42 -5.79 -12.98
C ILE A 69 3.07 -4.42 -12.75
N SER A 70 4.36 -4.38 -12.41
CA SER A 70 5.07 -3.14 -12.07
C SER A 70 5.56 -2.36 -13.30
N GLY A 71 5.80 -3.03 -14.43
CA GLY A 71 6.30 -2.43 -15.67
C GLY A 71 5.50 -1.21 -16.14
N PRO A 72 4.16 -1.30 -16.27
CA PRO A 72 3.32 -0.17 -16.67
C PRO A 72 3.45 1.05 -15.75
N VAL A 73 3.70 0.86 -14.45
CA VAL A 73 3.88 1.95 -13.48
C VAL A 73 5.08 2.81 -13.87
N PHE A 74 6.19 2.20 -14.27
CA PHE A 74 7.41 2.94 -14.64
C PHE A 74 7.28 3.77 -15.92
N THR A 75 6.29 3.46 -16.77
CA THR A 75 6.00 4.22 -17.99
C THR A 75 4.91 5.28 -17.82
N SER A 76 4.36 5.43 -16.62
CA SER A 76 3.24 6.33 -16.33
C SER A 76 3.64 7.81 -16.23
N GLU A 77 2.67 8.72 -16.34
CA GLU A 77 2.89 10.14 -16.03
C GLU A 77 3.29 10.32 -14.57
N ASP A 78 2.74 9.51 -13.66
CA ASP A 78 3.04 9.56 -12.22
C ASP A 78 4.49 9.18 -11.91
N ALA A 79 5.08 8.21 -12.61
CA ALA A 79 6.50 7.88 -12.40
C ALA A 79 7.41 9.05 -12.78
N ARG A 80 7.12 9.72 -13.91
CA ARG A 80 7.85 10.92 -14.33
C ARG A 80 7.64 12.07 -13.36
N GLU A 81 6.40 12.30 -12.92
CA GLU A 81 6.08 13.34 -11.94
C GLU A 81 6.79 13.09 -10.61
N GLY A 82 6.81 11.85 -10.11
CA GLY A 82 7.48 11.52 -8.85
C GLY A 82 8.97 11.82 -8.90
N ALA A 83 9.65 11.42 -9.99
CA ALA A 83 11.05 11.76 -10.19
C ALA A 83 11.30 13.27 -10.29
N THR A 84 10.40 14.00 -10.98
CA THR A 84 10.47 15.45 -11.16
C THR A 84 10.26 16.20 -9.84
N ALA A 85 9.18 15.89 -9.12
CA ALA A 85 8.83 16.46 -7.83
C ALA A 85 9.94 16.24 -6.79
N PHE A 86 10.52 15.04 -6.78
CA PHE A 86 11.69 14.73 -5.95
C PHE A 86 12.90 15.63 -6.28
N ALA A 87 13.25 15.74 -7.57
CA ALA A 87 14.36 16.59 -8.00
C ALA A 87 14.14 18.08 -7.70
N GLU A 88 12.90 18.54 -7.81
CA GLU A 88 12.47 19.92 -7.54
C GLU A 88 12.17 20.20 -6.06
N LYS A 89 12.20 19.18 -5.19
CA LYS A 89 11.89 19.26 -3.75
C LYS A 89 10.50 19.86 -3.47
N ARG A 90 9.51 19.44 -4.25
CA ARG A 90 8.11 19.84 -4.08
C ARG A 90 7.23 18.60 -3.92
N ASP A 91 6.01 18.83 -3.45
CA ASP A 91 5.01 17.77 -3.43
C ASP A 91 4.60 17.38 -4.87
N PRO A 92 4.41 16.08 -5.13
CA PRO A 92 3.98 15.58 -6.43
C PRO A 92 2.48 15.79 -6.66
N VAL A 93 2.10 15.93 -7.93
CA VAL A 93 0.70 16.01 -8.37
C VAL A 93 0.33 14.78 -9.21
N TRP A 94 -0.22 13.78 -8.54
CA TRP A 94 -0.59 12.51 -9.17
C TRP A 94 -1.82 12.64 -10.08
N LYS A 95 -1.81 11.91 -11.19
CA LYS A 95 -2.91 11.84 -12.18
C LYS A 95 -3.47 10.44 -12.36
N GLY A 96 -2.80 9.41 -11.82
CA GLY A 96 -3.27 8.02 -11.89
C GLY A 96 -3.22 7.43 -13.31
N ARG A 97 -2.27 7.86 -14.13
CA ARG A 97 -2.10 7.42 -15.52
C ARG A 97 -0.65 7.53 -15.98
#